data_AF-X1KVB9-F1
#
_entry.id   AF-X1KVB9-F1
#
_cell.length_a   1.000
_cell.length_b   1.000
_cell.length_c   1.000
_cell.angle_alpha   90.00
_cell.angle_beta   90.00
_cell.angle_gamma   90.00
#
_symmetry.space_group_name_H-M   'P 1'
#
loop_
_entity.id
_entity.type
_entity.pdbx_description
1 polymer ?
#
loop_
_entity_poly.entity_id
_entity_poly.type
_entity_poly.pdbx_seq_one_letter_code
_entity_poly.pdbx_strand_id
1 'polypeptide(L)'
;MKRLLGGKPKVKPETVEEVPIMEIEEKSVSRPKGVSALEPIYIKSMELHSLVDVQEVSDELRAGNIMVLDISMLMNQDPAELKRAIDQLKGICQAIGGDVGRLTESKVLATPRFVNIQFKRAIA
;
A
#
# COMPACT_ATOMS: atom_id res chain seq x y z
N MET A 1 14.20 44.05 68.47
CA MET A 1 13.86 44.64 67.16
C MET A 1 12.70 43.87 66.54
N LYS A 2 11.69 44.60 66.06
CA LYS A 2 10.60 44.31 65.10
C LYS A 2 9.82 42.96 65.15
N ARG A 3 8.52 43.15 65.38
CA ARG A 3 7.33 42.30 65.16
C ARG A 3 7.20 41.83 63.70
N LEU A 4 6.33 40.83 63.47
CA LEU A 4 5.25 40.72 62.45
C LEU A 4 4.80 39.24 62.38
N LEU A 5 3.77 38.74 63.08
CA LEU A 5 2.31 38.86 62.86
C LEU A 5 1.82 38.55 61.43
N GLY A 6 0.94 37.54 61.32
CA GLY A 6 0.05 37.24 60.19
C GLY A 6 -0.23 35.73 60.18
N GLY A 7 -1.39 35.20 60.57
CA GLY A 7 -2.74 35.58 60.13
C GLY A 7 -3.16 34.66 58.99
N LYS A 8 -4.02 33.66 59.28
CA LYS A 8 -4.45 32.56 58.38
C LYS A 8 -5.19 33.05 57.12
N PRO A 9 -5.34 32.19 56.10
CA PRO A 9 -6.71 31.90 55.67
C PRO A 9 -7.00 30.41 55.40
N LYS A 10 -8.24 30.03 55.72
CA LYS A 10 -8.92 28.82 55.24
C LYS A 10 -9.18 28.95 53.74
N VAL A 11 -8.90 27.90 52.97
CA VAL A 11 -9.48 27.70 51.63
C VAL A 11 -10.07 26.29 51.57
N LYS A 12 -11.38 26.22 51.36
CA LYS A 12 -12.12 25.15 50.68
C LYS A 12 -12.81 25.83 49.49
N PRO A 13 -13.29 25.15 48.43
CA PRO A 13 -12.99 23.83 47.88
C PRO A 13 -12.65 23.93 46.37
N GLU A 14 -12.11 22.88 45.74
CA GLU A 14 -12.27 22.69 44.29
C GLU A 14 -12.58 21.21 44.04
N THR A 15 -13.83 20.96 43.65
CA THR A 15 -14.27 19.69 43.07
C THR A 15 -13.47 19.47 41.80
N VAL A 16 -12.58 18.48 41.83
CA VAL A 16 -11.89 18.01 40.63
C VAL A 16 -12.97 17.38 39.75
N GLU A 17 -13.34 18.05 38.65
CA GLU A 17 -14.09 17.40 37.58
C GLU A 17 -13.26 16.18 37.15
N GLU A 18 -13.85 14.99 37.27
CA GLU A 18 -13.22 13.77 36.80
C GLU A 18 -12.94 13.93 35.31
N VAL A 19 -11.66 14.06 34.95
CA VAL A 19 -11.23 14.04 33.55
C VAL A 19 -11.63 12.67 33.01
N PRO A 20 -12.45 12.57 31.95
CA PRO A 20 -12.81 11.28 31.39
C PRO A 20 -11.54 10.57 30.92
N ILE A 21 -11.23 9.45 31.58
CA ILE A 21 -10.11 8.59 31.22
C ILE A 21 -10.51 7.94 29.89
N MET A 22 -9.98 8.47 28.80
CA MET A 22 -10.07 7.80 27.50
C MET A 22 -9.14 6.59 27.59
N GLU A 23 -9.71 5.38 27.68
CA GLU A 23 -8.94 4.14 27.55
C GLU A 23 -8.31 4.14 26.15
N ILE A 24 -7.03 4.46 26.08
CA ILE A 24 -6.25 4.26 24.87
C ILE A 24 -6.09 2.75 24.78
N GLU A 25 -6.79 2.12 23.82
CA GLU A 25 -6.46 0.74 23.43
C GLU A 25 -4.97 0.74 23.06
N GLU A 26 -4.14 0.20 23.96
CA GLU A 26 -2.76 -0.10 23.67
C GLU A 26 -2.75 -1.11 22.53
N LYS A 27 -2.65 -0.62 21.28
CA LYS A 27 -2.23 -1.44 20.16
C LYS A 27 -0.87 -1.98 20.53
N SER A 28 -0.87 -3.19 21.09
CA SER A 28 0.29 -3.96 21.49
C SER A 28 1.42 -3.72 20.50
N VAL A 29 2.44 -2.98 20.96
CA VAL A 29 3.71 -2.87 20.28
C VAL A 29 4.36 -4.23 20.44
N SER A 30 3.95 -5.15 19.56
CA SER A 30 4.47 -6.50 19.52
C SER A 30 5.94 -6.42 19.09
N ARG A 31 6.79 -6.98 19.96
CA ARG A 31 8.18 -7.45 19.85
C ARG A 31 8.93 -7.15 18.54
N PRO A 32 10.25 -6.89 18.57
CA PRO A 32 11.04 -6.73 17.35
C PRO A 32 10.77 -7.94 16.44
N LYS A 33 10.13 -7.65 15.31
CA LYS A 33 9.70 -8.65 14.33
C LYS A 33 10.96 -9.31 13.76
N GLY A 34 11.35 -10.42 14.37
CA GLY A 34 12.20 -11.40 13.72
C GLY A 34 11.57 -11.82 12.39
N VAL A 35 12.34 -12.51 11.56
CA VAL A 35 12.02 -12.94 10.17
C VAL A 35 10.62 -13.59 9.99
N SER A 36 9.94 -13.96 11.08
CA SER A 36 8.57 -14.48 11.16
C SER A 36 7.43 -13.50 10.85
N ALA A 37 7.71 -12.25 10.50
CA ALA A 37 6.66 -11.25 10.26
C ALA A 37 6.80 -10.48 8.93
N LEU A 38 7.55 -11.04 7.99
CA LEU A 38 7.52 -10.61 6.59
C LEU A 38 6.33 -11.31 5.91
N GLU A 39 5.40 -10.53 5.39
CA GLU A 39 4.35 -11.08 4.53
C GLU A 39 4.98 -11.56 3.21
N PRO A 40 4.59 -12.73 2.69
CA PRO A 40 5.11 -13.23 1.42
C PRO A 40 4.63 -12.35 0.27
N ILE A 41 5.52 -12.10 -0.69
CA ILE A 41 5.18 -11.48 -1.97
C ILE A 41 4.68 -12.59 -2.90
N TYR A 42 3.49 -12.42 -3.46
CA TYR A 42 2.93 -13.36 -4.42
C TYR A 42 3.16 -12.92 -5.86
N ILE A 43 3.32 -13.90 -6.74
CA ILE A 43 3.12 -13.73 -8.18
C ILE A 43 1.70 -14.24 -8.48
N LYS A 44 0.82 -13.35 -8.93
CA LYS A 44 -0.57 -13.66 -9.24
C LYS A 44 -0.81 -13.50 -10.74
N SER A 45 -1.75 -14.29 -11.27
CA SER A 45 -2.18 -14.18 -12.66
C SER A 45 -3.63 -13.74 -12.75
N MET A 46 -3.94 -12.89 -13.72
CA MET A 46 -5.30 -12.35 -13.94
C MET A 46 -5.54 -12.12 -15.43
N GLU A 47 -6.75 -12.40 -15.91
CA GLU A 47 -7.20 -12.00 -17.24
C GLU A 47 -7.72 -10.55 -17.20
N LEU A 48 -7.30 -9.71 -18.14
CA LEU A 48 -7.91 -8.39 -18.33
C LEU A 48 -9.02 -8.48 -19.37
N HIS A 49 -10.24 -8.29 -18.92
CA HIS A 49 -11.43 -8.18 -19.75
C HIS A 49 -11.80 -6.74 -20.09
N SER A 50 -11.45 -5.78 -19.23
CA SER A 50 -11.81 -4.36 -19.38
C SER A 50 -10.87 -3.42 -18.64
N LEU A 51 -11.10 -2.11 -18.77
CA LEU A 51 -10.41 -1.09 -17.97
C LEU A 51 -10.71 -1.14 -16.47
N VAL A 52 -11.81 -1.79 -16.04
CA VAL A 52 -12.14 -1.91 -14.61
C VAL A 52 -11.11 -2.80 -13.90
N ASP A 53 -10.66 -3.85 -14.58
CA ASP A 53 -9.71 -4.83 -14.02
C ASP A 53 -8.35 -4.20 -13.74
N VAL A 54 -7.99 -3.12 -14.44
CA VAL A 54 -6.75 -2.36 -14.20
C VAL A 54 -6.69 -1.81 -12.76
N GLN A 55 -7.85 -1.49 -12.17
CA GLN A 55 -7.91 -1.04 -10.78
C GLN A 55 -7.55 -2.15 -9.80
N GLU A 56 -8.02 -3.38 -10.02
CA GLU A 56 -7.65 -4.54 -9.20
C GLU A 56 -6.15 -4.83 -9.28
N VAL A 57 -5.56 -4.73 -10.48
CA VAL A 57 -4.10 -4.80 -10.65
C VAL A 57 -3.39 -3.72 -9.83
N SER A 58 -3.91 -2.48 -9.81
CA SER A 58 -3.32 -1.42 -8.99
C SER A 58 -3.30 -1.78 -7.51
N ASP A 59 -4.36 -2.41 -7.00
CA ASP A 59 -4.48 -2.73 -5.58
C ASP A 59 -3.48 -3.85 -5.21
N GLU A 60 -3.35 -4.85 -6.07
CA GLU A 60 -2.38 -5.94 -5.90
C GLU A 60 -0.92 -5.44 -5.95
N LEU A 61 -0.60 -4.54 -6.89
CA LEU A 61 0.73 -3.93 -6.97
C LEU A 61 1.04 -3.08 -5.72
N ARG A 62 0.04 -2.39 -5.15
CA ARG A 62 0.21 -1.63 -3.90
C ARG A 62 0.37 -2.52 -2.67
N ALA A 63 -0.24 -3.70 -2.68
CA ALA A 63 -0.01 -4.74 -1.69
C ALA A 63 1.37 -5.41 -1.82
N GLY A 64 2.13 -5.10 -2.87
CA GLY A 64 3.47 -5.62 -3.09
C GLY A 64 3.53 -6.92 -3.88
N ASN A 65 2.42 -7.33 -4.52
CA ASN A 65 2.38 -8.52 -5.36
C ASN A 65 2.83 -8.20 -6.80
N ILE A 66 3.29 -9.22 -7.50
CA ILE A 66 3.68 -9.18 -8.91
C ILE A 66 2.54 -9.76 -9.74
N MET A 67 2.19 -9.10 -10.84
CA MET A 67 1.03 -9.45 -11.66
C MET A 67 1.46 -9.96 -13.03
N VAL A 68 0.96 -11.14 -13.42
CA VAL A 68 1.04 -11.71 -14.76
C VAL A 68 -0.34 -11.57 -15.41
N LEU A 69 -0.44 -10.68 -16.38
CA LEU A 69 -1.69 -10.23 -16.95
C LEU A 69 -1.89 -10.85 -18.32
N ASP A 70 -2.99 -11.56 -18.54
CA ASP A 70 -3.41 -12.01 -19.87
C ASP A 70 -4.28 -10.94 -20.53
N ILE A 71 -3.81 -10.40 -21.66
CA ILE A 71 -4.47 -9.32 -22.40
C ILE A 71 -5.16 -9.83 -23.67
N SER A 72 -5.29 -11.16 -23.87
CA SER A 72 -5.86 -11.76 -25.08
C SER A 72 -7.27 -11.26 -25.40
N MET A 73 -8.09 -11.02 -24.36
CA MET A 73 -9.46 -10.53 -24.53
C MET A 73 -9.48 -9.10 -25.10
N LEU A 74 -8.70 -8.19 -24.53
CA LEU A 74 -8.57 -6.82 -25.04
C LEU A 74 -7.95 -6.77 -26.44
N MET A 75 -7.01 -7.66 -26.75
CA MET A 75 -6.43 -7.78 -28.10
C MET A 75 -7.47 -8.13 -29.16
N ASN A 76 -8.42 -9.01 -28.82
CA ASN A 76 -9.45 -9.49 -29.74
C ASN A 76 -10.65 -8.54 -29.86
N GLN A 77 -10.91 -7.71 -28.85
CA GLN A 77 -12.05 -6.82 -28.81
C GLN A 77 -11.76 -5.47 -29.46
N ASP A 78 -10.88 -4.65 -28.87
CA ASP A 78 -10.57 -3.30 -29.34
C ASP A 78 -9.09 -2.93 -29.05
N PRO A 79 -8.25 -2.78 -30.08
CA PRO A 79 -6.88 -2.30 -29.92
C PRO A 79 -6.75 -0.95 -29.21
N ALA A 80 -7.76 -0.07 -29.33
CA ALA A 80 -7.76 1.21 -28.63
C ALA A 80 -7.97 1.04 -27.13
N GLU A 81 -8.83 0.12 -26.72
CA GLU A 81 -9.04 -0.22 -25.31
C GLU A 81 -7.80 -0.90 -24.72
N LEU A 82 -7.19 -1.83 -25.45
CA LEU A 82 -5.90 -2.42 -25.06
C LEU A 82 -4.84 -1.33 -24.81
N LYS A 83 -4.70 -0.38 -25.75
CA LYS A 83 -3.74 0.72 -25.59
C LYS A 83 -4.01 1.52 -24.32
N ARG A 84 -5.28 1.83 -24.03
CA ARG A 84 -5.67 2.56 -22.80
C ARG A 84 -5.32 1.77 -21.55
N ALA A 85 -5.61 0.47 -21.52
CA ALA A 85 -5.28 -0.40 -20.39
C ALA A 85 -3.77 -0.43 -20.12
N ILE A 86 -2.96 -0.61 -21.17
CA ILE A 86 -1.50 -0.62 -21.06
C ILE A 86 -0.95 0.74 -20.62
N ASP A 87 -1.48 1.85 -21.13
CA ASP A 87 -1.03 3.19 -20.74
C ASP A 87 -1.38 3.50 -19.27
N GLN A 88 -2.55 3.05 -18.79
CA GLN A 88 -2.91 3.16 -17.38
C GLN A 88 -1.98 2.31 -16.49
N LEU A 89 -1.71 1.06 -16.86
CA LEU A 89 -0.77 0.19 -16.14
C LEU A 89 0.63 0.81 -16.05
N LYS A 90 1.13 1.39 -17.15
CA LYS A 90 2.41 2.13 -17.15
C LYS A 90 2.38 3.31 -16.17
N GLY A 91 1.30 4.09 -16.17
CA GLY A 91 1.14 5.21 -15.24
C GLY A 91 1.13 4.75 -13.78
N ILE A 92 0.43 3.66 -13.48
CA ILE A 92 0.39 3.04 -12.15
C ILE A 92 1.79 2.59 -11.73
N CYS A 93 2.47 1.78 -12.54
CA CYS A 93 3.81 1.28 -12.25
C CYS A 93 4.80 2.43 -12.04
N GLN A 94 4.75 3.47 -12.90
CA GLN A 94 5.60 4.66 -12.74
C GLN A 94 5.32 5.39 -11.42
N ALA A 95 4.04 5.56 -11.06
CA ALA A 95 3.66 6.26 -9.83
C ALA A 95 4.09 5.51 -8.56
N ILE A 96 4.07 4.18 -8.56
CA ILE A 96 4.51 3.37 -7.41
C ILE A 96 6.02 3.07 -7.43
N GLY A 97 6.72 3.38 -8.52
CA GLY A 97 8.14 3.06 -8.71
C GLY A 97 8.41 1.58 -9.03
N GLY A 98 7.44 0.93 -9.67
CA GLY A 98 7.53 -0.42 -10.20
C GLY A 98 7.89 -0.44 -11.69
N ASP A 99 7.69 -1.59 -12.34
CA ASP A 99 8.04 -1.82 -13.74
C ASP A 99 6.87 -2.50 -14.47
N VAL A 100 6.86 -2.40 -15.80
CA VAL A 100 5.88 -3.08 -16.65
C VAL A 100 6.54 -3.53 -17.94
N GLY A 101 6.33 -4.78 -18.32
CA GLY A 101 7.05 -5.40 -19.43
C GLY A 101 6.22 -6.46 -20.13
N ARG A 102 6.31 -6.50 -21.46
CA ARG A 102 5.64 -7.54 -22.25
C ARG A 102 6.41 -8.86 -22.12
N LEU A 103 5.74 -9.91 -21.66
CA LEU A 103 6.30 -11.25 -21.48
C LEU A 103 6.13 -12.13 -22.73
N THR A 104 4.94 -12.11 -23.33
CA THR A 104 4.63 -12.77 -24.61
C THR A 104 3.74 -11.85 -25.46
N GLU A 105 3.25 -12.31 -26.61
CA GLU A 105 2.29 -11.54 -27.40
C GLU A 105 1.03 -11.16 -26.62
N SER A 106 0.54 -12.07 -25.76
CA SER A 106 -0.69 -11.87 -25.00
C SER A 106 -0.52 -11.75 -23.49
N LYS A 107 0.73 -11.72 -22.99
CA LYS A 107 1.00 -11.61 -21.54
C LYS A 107 1.89 -10.43 -21.22
N VAL A 108 1.51 -9.71 -20.18
CA VAL A 108 2.22 -8.54 -19.64
C VAL A 108 2.54 -8.77 -18.17
N LEU A 109 3.74 -8.41 -17.75
CA LEU A 109 4.15 -8.35 -16.35
C LEU A 109 3.98 -6.93 -15.84
N ALA A 110 3.45 -6.79 -14.63
CA ALA A 110 3.51 -5.57 -13.85
C ALA A 110 4.10 -5.89 -12.47
N THR A 111 5.06 -5.08 -12.03
CA THR A 111 5.79 -5.31 -10.78
C THR A 111 5.65 -4.12 -9.84
N PRO A 112 5.69 -4.34 -8.52
CA PRO A 112 5.66 -3.28 -7.53
C PRO A 112 7.05 -2.66 -7.35
N ARG A 113 7.17 -1.70 -6.44
CA ARG A 113 8.45 -1.08 -6.08
C ARG A 113 9.48 -2.14 -5.67
N PHE A 114 10.75 -1.88 -6.02
CA PHE A 114 11.92 -2.73 -5.74
C PHE A 114 11.99 -4.04 -6.54
N VAL A 115 11.10 -4.24 -7.52
CA VAL A 115 11.15 -5.38 -8.45
C VAL A 115 11.24 -4.84 -9.88
N ASN A 116 12.35 -5.15 -10.57
CA ASN A 116 12.61 -4.73 -11.94
C ASN A 116 12.57 -5.92 -12.89
N ILE A 117 12.08 -5.70 -14.11
CA ILE A 117 11.99 -6.73 -15.13
C ILE A 117 13.27 -6.73 -15.96
N GLN A 118 13.93 -7.89 -16.08
CA GLN A 118 15.10 -8.08 -16.95
C GLN A 118 14.90 -9.26 -17.89
N PHE A 119 14.51 -8.99 -19.14
CA PHE A 119 14.42 -10.02 -20.17
C PHE A 119 15.80 -10.27 -20.78
N LYS A 120 16.33 -11.49 -20.61
CA LYS A 120 17.48 -11.95 -21.39
C LYS A 120 16.97 -12.41 -22.75
N ARG A 121 17.51 -11.86 -23.84
CA ARG A 121 17.28 -12.44 -25.17
C ARG A 121 17.93 -13.83 -25.17
N ALA A 122 17.13 -14.88 -25.34
CA ALA A 122 17.66 -16.13 -25.85
C ALA A 122 18.14 -15.84 -27.28
N ILE A 123 19.44 -15.97 -27.53
CA ILE A 123 19.95 -16.03 -28.88
C ILE A 123 19.50 -17.40 -29.39
N ALA A 124 18.48 -17.40 -30.25
CA ALA A 124 18.07 -18.56 -31.02
C ALA A 124 19.00 -18.72 -32.23
#